data_AF-A0A2V5PEN5-F1
#
_entry.id   AF-A0A2V5PEN5-F1
#
_cell.length_a   1.000
_cell.length_b   1.000
_cell.length_c   1.000
_cell.angle_alpha   90.00
_cell.angle_beta   90.00
_cell.angle_gamma   90.00
#
_symmetry.space_group_name_H-M   'P 1'
#
loop_
_entity.id
_entity.type
_entity.pdbx_description
1 polymer ?
#
loop_
_entity_poly.entity_id
_entity_poly.type
_entity_poly.pdbx_seq_one_letter_code
_entity_poly.pdbx_strand_id
1 'polypeptide(L)'
;MPRPVNRIITIGFVALLPACATVRTPAVKNTTKTFTTVVVDAGHGGKDNGAYRRFGGAEKIATLDVAQRLNRKLRESELKTVMTRSSDVFISLDERVAIENSQKNAIF
;
A
#
# COMPACT_ATOMS: atom_id res chain seq x y z
N MET A 1 65.76 40.70 -24.85
CA MET A 1 64.32 40.35 -24.79
C MET A 1 64.05 39.17 -25.73
N PRO A 2 63.64 38.00 -25.23
CA PRO A 2 63.00 36.99 -26.06
C PRO A 2 61.52 36.76 -25.70
N ARG A 3 60.75 36.46 -26.75
CA ARG A 3 59.28 36.36 -26.86
C ARG A 3 58.77 34.96 -26.48
N PRO A 4 57.47 34.79 -26.16
CA PRO A 4 56.90 33.50 -25.73
C PRO A 4 56.67 32.56 -26.93
N VAL A 5 56.83 31.25 -26.69
CA VAL A 5 56.60 30.18 -27.69
C VAL A 5 55.20 29.57 -27.52
N ASN A 6 54.55 29.34 -28.65
CA ASN A 6 53.20 28.83 -28.83
C ASN A 6 53.04 27.32 -28.54
N ARG A 7 51.81 26.97 -28.15
CA ARG A 7 51.23 25.64 -27.94
C ARG A 7 51.36 24.70 -29.15
N ILE A 8 51.67 23.42 -28.88
CA ILE A 8 51.29 22.27 -29.71
C ILE A 8 50.97 21.11 -28.77
N ILE A 9 49.72 20.59 -28.75
CA ILE A 9 49.42 19.21 -28.34
C ILE A 9 48.35 18.62 -29.27
N THR A 10 48.86 17.83 -30.21
CA THR A 10 48.41 16.54 -30.78
C THR A 10 46.94 16.09 -30.66
N ILE A 11 46.37 15.76 -31.82
CA ILE A 11 45.13 14.99 -32.05
C ILE A 11 45.43 13.49 -31.90
N GLY A 12 44.54 12.70 -31.28
CA GLY A 12 44.63 11.23 -31.34
C GLY A 12 43.46 10.49 -30.67
N PHE A 13 42.50 10.07 -31.47
CA PHE A 13 41.35 9.20 -31.15
C PHE A 13 41.83 7.77 -30.78
N VAL A 14 41.39 7.21 -29.64
CA VAL A 14 41.15 5.76 -29.49
C VAL A 14 39.92 5.58 -28.61
N ALA A 15 38.81 5.22 -29.24
CA ALA A 15 37.57 4.83 -28.60
C ALA A 15 37.71 3.42 -28.01
N LEU A 16 37.64 3.30 -26.69
CA LEU A 16 37.48 2.03 -25.98
C LEU A 16 36.00 1.90 -25.59
N LEU A 17 35.26 1.06 -26.30
CA LEU A 17 33.84 0.77 -26.03
C LEU A 17 33.68 0.10 -24.67
N PRO A 18 32.86 0.64 -23.73
CA PRO A 18 32.31 -0.18 -22.67
C PRO A 18 31.10 -0.93 -23.23
N ALA A 19 31.33 -2.10 -23.82
CA ALA A 19 30.27 -3.04 -24.22
C ALA A 19 29.68 -3.78 -23.00
N CYS A 20 29.35 -3.06 -21.92
CA CYS A 20 28.74 -3.64 -20.73
C CYS A 20 27.88 -2.59 -20.01
N ALA A 21 26.84 -2.09 -20.67
CA ALA A 21 25.92 -1.12 -20.03
C ALA A 21 24.47 -1.20 -20.54
N THR A 22 24.00 -2.33 -21.06
CA THR A 22 22.62 -2.45 -21.55
C THR A 22 21.90 -3.71 -21.08
N VAL A 23 22.12 -4.14 -19.83
CA VAL A 23 21.07 -4.90 -19.15
C VAL A 23 19.94 -3.92 -18.86
N ARG A 24 18.95 -3.85 -19.75
CA ARG A 24 17.69 -3.16 -19.46
C ARG A 24 17.03 -3.95 -18.34
N THR A 25 17.16 -3.49 -17.10
CA THR A 25 16.35 -3.99 -16.01
C THR A 25 14.89 -3.78 -16.42
N PRO A 26 14.03 -4.81 -16.41
CA PRO A 26 12.63 -4.59 -16.68
C PRO A 26 12.13 -3.53 -15.70
N ALA A 27 11.46 -2.50 -16.22
CA ALA A 27 10.82 -1.52 -15.37
C ALA A 27 9.88 -2.26 -14.42
N VAL A 28 10.18 -2.21 -13.12
CA VAL A 28 9.26 -2.69 -12.09
C VAL A 28 7.94 -1.96 -12.34
N LYS A 29 6.89 -2.68 -12.69
CA LYS A 29 5.55 -2.07 -12.79
C LYS A 29 5.29 -1.41 -11.46
N ASN A 30 5.13 -0.08 -11.47
CA ASN A 30 4.76 0.66 -10.29
C ASN A 30 3.31 0.28 -9.97
N THR A 31 3.11 -0.70 -9.07
CA THR A 31 1.79 -1.08 -8.55
C THR A 31 1.32 -0.10 -7.49
N THR A 32 1.79 1.16 -7.57
CA THR A 32 1.37 2.30 -6.75
C THR A 32 -0.14 2.37 -6.71
N LYS A 33 -0.71 1.84 -5.61
CA LYS A 33 -2.12 1.91 -5.18
C LYS A 33 -3.11 1.88 -6.35
N THR A 34 -3.49 0.67 -6.79
CA THR A 34 -4.58 0.49 -7.76
C THR A 34 -5.95 0.90 -7.21
N PHE A 35 -6.09 1.02 -5.89
CA PHE A 35 -7.29 1.44 -5.17
C PHE A 35 -7.12 2.83 -4.55
N THR A 36 -8.24 3.51 -4.29
CA THR A 36 -8.28 4.79 -3.58
C THR A 36 -8.94 4.70 -2.21
N THR A 37 -9.64 3.60 -1.92
CA THR A 37 -10.33 3.37 -0.64
C THR A 37 -9.99 1.98 -0.11
N VAL A 38 -9.79 1.85 1.21
CA VAL A 38 -9.73 0.55 1.89
C VAL A 38 -11.00 0.39 2.73
N VAL A 39 -11.74 -0.68 2.51
CA VAL A 39 -12.85 -1.05 3.38
C VAL A 39 -12.33 -2.05 4.41
N VAL A 40 -12.55 -1.78 5.70
CA VAL A 40 -12.09 -2.62 6.79
C VAL A 40 -13.29 -3.31 7.43
N ASP A 41 -13.41 -4.61 7.25
CA ASP A 41 -14.48 -5.39 7.86
C ASP A 41 -14.13 -5.83 9.28
N ALA A 42 -14.89 -5.35 10.27
CA ALA A 42 -14.86 -5.92 11.60
C ALA A 42 -15.88 -7.06 11.67
N GLY A 43 -15.43 -8.31 11.47
CA GLY A 43 -16.28 -9.50 11.45
C GLY A 43 -17.17 -9.65 12.71
N HIS A 44 -18.32 -10.32 12.57
CA HIS A 44 -19.34 -10.50 13.62
C HIS A 44 -19.86 -9.18 14.20
N GLY A 45 -20.39 -9.19 15.44
CA GLY A 45 -20.86 -8.01 16.17
C GLY A 45 -22.29 -8.13 16.70
N GLY A 46 -22.60 -7.40 17.77
CA GLY A 46 -23.91 -7.40 18.40
C GLY A 46 -24.32 -8.80 18.85
N LYS A 47 -25.41 -9.32 18.26
CA LYS A 47 -25.95 -10.66 18.54
C LYS A 47 -25.08 -11.81 18.03
N ASP A 48 -24.20 -11.55 17.08
CA ASP A 48 -23.27 -12.55 16.56
C ASP A 48 -21.93 -12.40 17.26
N ASN A 49 -21.57 -13.40 18.07
CA ASN A 49 -20.34 -13.41 18.84
C ASN A 49 -19.14 -13.92 18.02
N GLY A 50 -19.40 -14.59 16.90
CA GLY A 50 -18.40 -15.42 16.24
C GLY A 50 -17.92 -16.56 17.12
N ALA A 51 -16.68 -17.00 16.90
CA ALA A 51 -16.07 -18.04 17.69
C ALA A 51 -15.85 -17.60 19.15
N TYR A 52 -15.94 -18.57 20.06
CA TYR A 52 -15.51 -18.43 21.45
C TYR A 52 -14.22 -19.21 21.69
N ARG A 53 -13.32 -18.61 22.47
CA ARG A 53 -12.13 -19.29 22.98
C ARG A 53 -12.41 -19.87 24.36
N ARG A 54 -11.78 -21.01 24.68
CA ARG A 54 -11.84 -21.63 26.03
C ARG A 54 -11.43 -20.65 27.13
N PHE A 55 -10.47 -19.79 26.84
CA PHE A 55 -10.07 -18.66 27.67
C PHE A 55 -9.98 -17.42 26.77
N GLY A 56 -10.69 -16.34 27.14
CA GLY A 56 -10.75 -15.09 26.39
C GLY A 56 -12.18 -14.64 26.08
N GLY A 57 -12.29 -13.58 25.26
CA GLY A 57 -13.57 -13.02 24.81
C GLY A 57 -14.08 -13.64 23.51
N ALA A 58 -15.28 -13.22 23.12
CA ALA A 58 -15.87 -13.51 21.82
C ALA A 58 -15.04 -12.92 20.67
N GLU A 59 -14.99 -13.60 19.53
CA GLU A 59 -14.26 -13.17 18.32
C GLU A 59 -14.60 -11.74 17.91
N LYS A 60 -15.88 -11.34 18.02
CA LYS A 60 -16.35 -9.98 17.70
C LYS A 60 -15.58 -8.85 18.39
N ILE A 61 -15.01 -9.13 19.57
CA ILE A 61 -14.23 -8.17 20.36
C ILE A 61 -12.84 -8.02 19.76
N ALA A 62 -12.19 -9.14 19.44
CA ALA A 62 -10.86 -9.15 18.84
C ALA A 62 -10.89 -8.54 17.43
N THR A 63 -11.90 -8.87 16.62
CA THR A 63 -12.04 -8.31 15.27
C THR A 63 -12.27 -6.80 15.30
N LEU A 64 -13.09 -6.29 16.24
CA LEU A 64 -13.32 -4.85 16.39
C LEU A 64 -12.03 -4.11 16.79
N ASP A 65 -11.29 -4.63 17.78
CA ASP A 65 -10.04 -4.03 18.24
C ASP A 65 -9.00 -3.98 17.12
N VAL A 66 -8.79 -5.09 16.41
CA VAL A 66 -7.85 -5.17 15.29
C VAL A 66 -8.27 -4.22 14.16
N ALA A 67 -9.55 -4.21 13.79
CA ALA A 67 -10.07 -3.35 12.73
C ALA A 67 -9.90 -1.86 13.06
N GLN A 68 -10.14 -1.43 14.30
CA GLN A 68 -9.94 -0.05 14.74
C GLN A 68 -8.46 0.37 14.68
N ARG A 69 -7.54 -0.52 15.08
CA ARG A 69 -6.09 -0.29 15.00
C ARG A 69 -5.62 -0.21 13.55
N LEU A 70 -6.09 -1.10 12.69
CA LEU A 70 -5.79 -1.10 11.26
C LEU A 70 -6.31 0.19 10.60
N ASN A 71 -7.57 0.55 10.85
CA ASN A 71 -8.18 1.78 10.35
C ASN A 71 -7.36 3.02 10.73
N ARG A 72 -6.90 3.12 11.98
CA ARG A 72 -6.03 4.21 12.43
C ARG A 72 -4.72 4.24 11.65
N LYS A 73 -4.01 3.12 11.54
CA LYS A 73 -2.72 3.03 10.82
C LYS A 73 -2.83 3.36 9.34
N LEU A 74 -3.91 2.93 8.70
CA LEU A 74 -4.19 3.24 7.30
C LEU A 74 -4.46 4.74 7.11
N ARG A 75 -5.23 5.36 8.00
CA ARG A 75 -5.46 6.82 7.99
C ARG A 75 -4.20 7.62 8.26
N GLU A 76 -3.36 7.19 9.19
CA GLU A 76 -2.01 7.76 9.43
C GLU A 76 -1.11 7.67 8.19
N SER A 77 -1.36 6.69 7.30
CA SER A 77 -0.68 6.52 6.02
C SER A 77 -1.40 7.22 4.85
N GLU A 78 -2.27 8.18 5.17
CA GLU A 78 -3.04 9.01 4.21
C GLU A 78 -3.94 8.19 3.26
N LEU A 79 -4.39 7.01 3.68
CA LEU A 79 -5.38 6.22 2.95
C LEU A 79 -6.79 6.56 3.42
N LYS A 80 -7.72 6.70 2.46
CA LYS A 80 -9.15 6.76 2.75
C LYS A 80 -9.62 5.39 3.23
N THR A 81 -10.34 5.36 4.36
CA THR A 81 -10.88 4.14 4.92
C THR A 81 -12.36 4.23 5.27
N VAL A 82 -13.06 3.11 5.09
CA VAL A 82 -14.45 2.90 5.53
C VAL A 82 -14.49 1.62 6.35
N MET A 83 -15.15 1.63 7.51
CA MET A 83 -15.32 0.41 8.32
C MET A 83 -16.75 -0.10 8.16
N THR A 84 -16.95 -1.42 8.10
CA THR A 84 -18.31 -2.00 8.09
C THR A 84 -19.05 -1.76 9.41
N ARG A 85 -18.33 -1.80 10.54
CA ARG A 85 -18.79 -1.33 11.85
C ARG A 85 -17.64 -0.74 12.66
N SER A 86 -17.94 0.25 13.50
CA SER A 86 -16.98 0.89 14.42
C SER A 86 -17.31 0.68 15.90
N SER A 87 -18.40 -0.05 16.19
CA SER A 87 -18.90 -0.40 17.52
C SER A 87 -19.40 -1.86 17.55
N ASP A 88 -19.86 -2.33 18.71
CA ASP A 88 -20.40 -3.69 18.87
C ASP A 88 -21.85 -3.79 18.38
N VAL A 89 -22.03 -3.77 17.05
CA VAL A 89 -23.32 -3.90 16.38
C VAL A 89 -23.27 -5.03 15.36
N PHE A 90 -24.41 -5.68 15.12
CA PHE A 90 -24.53 -6.69 14.08
C PHE A 90 -24.76 -6.03 12.72
N ILE A 91 -23.92 -6.36 11.74
CA ILE A 91 -24.07 -6.01 10.33
C ILE A 91 -24.17 -7.32 9.54
N SER A 92 -25.19 -7.46 8.69
CA SER A 92 -25.39 -8.68 7.88
C SER A 92 -24.28 -8.85 6.82
N LEU A 93 -24.06 -10.06 6.32
CA LEU A 93 -23.06 -10.28 5.27
C LEU A 93 -23.37 -9.47 3.99
N ASP A 94 -24.64 -9.43 3.57
CA ASP A 94 -25.07 -8.65 2.40
C ASP A 94 -24.84 -7.15 2.60
N GLU A 95 -25.07 -6.63 3.81
CA GLU A 95 -24.82 -5.23 4.12
C GLU A 95 -23.32 -4.89 4.12
N ARG A 96 -22.44 -5.80 4.57
CA ARG A 96 -20.98 -5.63 4.47
C ARG A 96 -20.53 -5.52 3.02
N VAL A 97 -21.07 -6.39 2.15
CA VAL A 97 -20.82 -6.37 0.70
C VAL A 97 -21.42 -5.13 0.05
N ALA A 98 -22.58 -4.66 0.49
CA ALA A 98 -23.19 -3.42 -0.01
C ALA A 98 -22.35 -2.18 0.35
N ILE A 99 -21.79 -2.13 1.57
CA ILE A 99 -20.87 -1.08 1.99
C ILE A 99 -19.66 -1.03 1.06
N GLU A 100 -19.07 -2.19 0.74
CA GLU A 100 -17.96 -2.31 -0.21
C GLU A 100 -18.33 -1.82 -1.61
N ASN A 101 -19.39 -2.36 -2.20
CA ASN A 101 -19.81 -2.04 -3.56
C ASN A 101 -20.25 -0.58 -3.73
N SER A 102 -20.63 0.09 -2.64
CA SER A 102 -20.92 1.53 -2.66
C SER A 102 -19.66 2.40 -2.75
N GLN A 103 -18.47 1.85 -2.50
CA GLN A 103 -17.20 2.56 -2.62
C GLN A 103 -16.65 2.50 -4.04
N LYS A 104 -16.18 3.64 -4.54
CA LYS A 104 -15.46 3.69 -5.83
C LYS A 104 -14.01 3.26 -5.63
N ASN A 105 -13.55 2.35 -6.50
CA ASN A 105 -12.16 1.90 -6.57
C ASN A 105 -11.61 1.45 -5.20
N ALA A 106 -12.31 0.53 -4.56
CA ALA A 106 -11.96 0.04 -3.23
C ALA A 106 -11.17 -1.28 -3.30
N ILE A 107 -10.41 -1.52 -2.25
CA ILE A 107 -10.01 -2.86 -1.81
C ILE A 107 -10.73 -3.14 -0.49
N PHE A 108 -11.19 -4.38 -0.32
CA PHE A 108 -11.88 -4.87 0.87
C PHE A 108 -11.04 -5.97 1.52
#